data_AF-A0AA46Z1A5-F1
#
_entry.id   AF-A0AA46Z1A5-F1
#
_cell.length_a   1.000
_cell.length_b   1.000
_cell.length_c   1.000
_cell.angle_alpha   90.00
_cell.angle_beta   90.00
_cell.angle_gamma   90.00
#
_symmetry.space_group_name_H-M   'P 1'
#
loop_
_entity.id
_entity.type
_entity.pdbx_description
1 polymer ?
#
loop_
_entity_poly.entity_id
_entity_poly.type
_entity_poly.pdbx_seq_one_letter_code
_entity_poly.pdbx_strand_id
1 'polypeptide(L)'
;MKKTLLLVTSLLFGAALVGCQTSQTTEMESAEASMKTITGTVAYRERIALPPNAVVTVTLEDVSLADAPSKLLAKQTFETEGKQVPLSFELSYDSNEIKPNHTYSVRARIEVDGKLRFISDTHNGVVTDEAQTHQLDIRLVGTR
;
A
#
# COMPACT_ATOMS: atom_id res chain seq x y z
N MET A 1 -83.43 -25.06 24.33
CA MET A 1 -83.06 -24.86 25.76
C MET A 1 -82.03 -23.74 25.79
N LYS A 2 -82.44 -22.49 25.96
CA LYS A 2 -82.43 -21.71 27.22
C LYS A 2 -81.02 -21.44 27.78
N LYS A 3 -80.51 -20.21 27.53
CA LYS A 3 -79.87 -19.25 28.49
C LYS A 3 -78.51 -18.64 28.08
N THR A 4 -78.61 -17.49 27.40
CA THR A 4 -78.09 -16.14 27.75
C THR A 4 -76.89 -15.92 28.72
N LEU A 5 -75.94 -15.08 28.25
CA LEU A 5 -75.54 -13.74 28.78
C LEU A 5 -74.33 -13.57 29.75
N LEU A 6 -73.58 -12.47 29.49
CA LEU A 6 -72.64 -11.66 30.34
C LEU A 6 -71.17 -12.15 30.39
N LEU A 7 -70.10 -11.34 30.34
CA LEU A 7 -69.90 -9.89 30.22
C LEU A 7 -68.42 -9.61 29.82
N VAL A 8 -68.24 -8.54 29.05
CA VAL A 8 -67.12 -7.60 28.86
C VAL A 8 -65.95 -7.67 29.87
N THR A 9 -64.70 -7.60 29.39
CA THR A 9 -63.71 -6.58 29.85
C THR A 9 -62.51 -6.44 28.90
N SER A 10 -62.35 -5.20 28.49
CA SER A 10 -61.30 -4.60 27.67
C SER A 10 -59.88 -4.95 28.13
N LEU A 11 -59.00 -5.30 27.18
CA LEU A 11 -57.60 -4.96 27.30
C LEU A 11 -57.13 -4.37 25.97
N LEU A 12 -56.82 -3.07 26.03
CA LEU A 12 -56.20 -2.32 24.96
C LEU A 12 -54.88 -2.97 24.58
N PHE A 13 -54.66 -3.24 23.29
CA PHE A 13 -53.33 -3.25 22.71
C PHE A 13 -53.40 -2.67 21.30
N GLY A 14 -52.92 -1.43 21.17
CA GLY A 14 -52.86 -0.72 19.91
C GLY A 14 -51.86 -1.39 18.97
N ALA A 15 -52.35 -1.87 17.83
CA ALA A 15 -51.53 -2.30 16.71
C ALA A 15 -51.31 -1.11 15.77
N ALA A 16 -50.30 -0.29 16.07
CA ALA A 16 -49.68 0.60 15.09
C ALA A 16 -48.31 0.02 14.74
N LEU A 17 -48.24 -0.73 13.65
CA LEU A 17 -47.00 -1.10 12.97
C LEU A 17 -47.21 -0.71 11.50
N VAL A 18 -46.98 0.56 11.15
CA VAL A 18 -45.69 1.12 10.72
C VAL A 18 -45.13 0.31 9.56
N GLY A 19 -45.27 0.89 8.36
CA GLY A 19 -44.91 0.28 7.09
C GLY A 19 -43.43 -0.05 6.97
N CYS A 20 -43.15 -1.20 6.34
CA CYS A 20 -41.83 -1.56 5.87
C CYS A 20 -41.44 -0.64 4.69
N GLN A 21 -40.76 0.46 4.95
CA GLN A 21 -39.85 1.03 3.97
C GLN A 21 -38.49 0.41 4.19
N THR A 22 -38.23 -0.66 3.45
CA THR A 22 -36.87 -1.17 3.23
C THR A 22 -36.15 -0.15 2.37
N SER A 23 -35.59 0.88 3.00
CA SER A 23 -34.58 1.70 2.36
C SER A 23 -33.36 0.80 2.17
N GLN A 24 -33.24 0.21 0.98
CA GLN A 24 -31.98 -0.27 0.48
C GLN A 24 -31.08 0.96 0.41
N THR A 25 -30.30 1.16 1.47
CA THR A 25 -29.06 1.91 1.38
C THR A 25 -28.23 1.13 0.38
N THR A 26 -28.22 1.65 -0.85
CA THR A 26 -27.15 1.41 -1.79
C THR A 26 -25.87 1.83 -1.08
N GLU A 27 -25.26 0.89 -0.38
CA GLU A 27 -23.85 0.92 -0.05
C GLU A 27 -23.14 0.85 -1.41
N MET A 28 -23.00 2.03 -2.02
CA MET A 28 -21.82 2.29 -2.81
C MET A 28 -20.67 2.06 -1.84
N GLU A 29 -20.13 0.85 -1.87
CA GLU A 29 -18.83 0.50 -1.36
C GLU A 29 -17.85 1.43 -2.08
N SER A 30 -17.73 2.64 -1.53
CA SER A 30 -16.60 3.51 -1.76
C SER A 30 -15.41 2.68 -1.37
N ALA A 31 -14.70 2.16 -2.37
CA ALA A 31 -13.43 1.51 -2.19
C ALA A 31 -12.59 2.43 -1.30
N GLU A 32 -12.47 2.07 -0.01
CA GLU A 32 -11.61 2.78 0.90
C GLU A 32 -10.22 2.70 0.28
N ALA A 33 -9.66 3.85 -0.08
CA ALA A 33 -8.32 3.92 -0.62
C ALA A 33 -7.36 3.40 0.44
N SER A 34 -6.95 2.13 0.33
CA SER A 34 -6.13 1.44 1.31
C SER A 34 -4.64 1.74 1.09
N MET A 35 -4.30 3.03 1.09
CA MET A 35 -2.92 3.46 0.86
C MET A 35 -2.04 3.13 2.07
N LYS A 36 -0.91 2.50 1.82
CA LYS A 36 0.17 2.25 2.79
C LYS A 36 1.49 2.81 2.27
N THR A 37 2.47 2.92 3.16
CA THR A 37 3.77 3.53 2.84
C THR A 37 4.91 2.62 3.28
N ILE A 38 5.92 2.49 2.42
CA ILE A 38 7.23 1.94 2.76
C ILE A 38 8.21 3.10 2.86
N THR A 39 8.92 3.21 3.97
CA THR A 39 9.93 4.26 4.19
C THR A 39 11.33 3.67 4.19
N GLY A 40 12.34 4.52 4.10
CA GLY A 40 13.70 4.03 4.14
C GLY A 40 14.73 5.03 3.72
N THR A 41 15.96 4.55 3.55
CA THR A 41 17.05 5.32 2.99
C THR A 41 17.76 4.58 1.87
N VAL A 42 18.38 5.32 0.96
CA VAL A 42 19.30 4.80 -0.06
C VAL A 42 20.72 5.29 0.21
N ALA A 43 21.69 4.38 0.22
CA ALA A 43 23.09 4.69 0.46
C ALA A 43 24.05 3.82 -0.37
N TYR A 44 25.28 4.28 -0.59
CA TYR A 44 26.37 3.52 -1.23
C TYR A 44 27.67 3.71 -0.45
N ARG A 45 28.70 2.90 -0.74
CA ARG A 45 29.95 2.86 0.07
C ARG A 45 31.06 3.73 -0.49
N GLU A 46 31.02 3.99 -1.79
CA GLU A 46 31.98 4.75 -2.54
C GLU A 46 32.07 6.18 -1.98
N ARG A 47 33.30 6.69 -1.79
CA ARG A 47 33.54 8.03 -1.25
C ARG A 47 33.49 9.07 -2.37
N ILE A 48 32.34 9.17 -3.05
CA ILE A 48 32.10 10.07 -4.17
C ILE A 48 30.81 10.83 -3.89
N ALA A 49 30.81 12.14 -4.13
CA ALA A 49 29.61 12.97 -3.98
C ALA A 49 28.67 12.80 -5.18
N LEU A 50 27.36 12.80 -4.93
CA LEU A 50 26.35 12.96 -5.98
C LEU A 50 26.35 14.41 -6.46
N PRO A 51 26.29 14.64 -7.78
CA PRO A 51 26.01 15.97 -8.29
C PRO A 51 24.56 16.37 -7.94
N PRO A 52 24.23 17.66 -7.85
CA PRO A 52 22.91 18.11 -7.42
C PRO A 52 21.75 17.62 -8.29
N ASN A 53 22.01 17.37 -9.57
CA ASN A 53 21.05 16.89 -10.56
C ASN A 53 20.95 15.35 -10.61
N ALA A 54 21.55 14.62 -9.67
CA ALA A 54 21.34 13.18 -9.57
C ALA A 54 19.86 12.87 -9.30
N VAL A 55 19.31 11.91 -10.03
CA VAL A 55 17.92 11.47 -9.92
C VAL A 55 17.88 10.12 -9.25
N VAL A 56 17.19 10.03 -8.12
CA VAL A 56 16.90 8.78 -7.42
C VAL A 56 15.55 8.25 -7.90
N THR A 57 15.49 6.97 -8.24
CA THR A 57 14.23 6.26 -8.48
C THR A 57 14.15 5.06 -7.55
N VAL A 58 13.06 4.96 -6.80
CA VAL A 58 12.73 3.84 -5.91
C VAL A 58 11.44 3.19 -6.40
N THR A 59 11.44 1.86 -6.53
CA THR A 59 10.29 1.09 -7.03
C THR A 59 9.91 -0.01 -6.05
N LEU A 60 8.60 -0.27 -5.94
CA LEU A 60 8.04 -1.46 -5.31
C LEU A 60 7.59 -2.40 -6.42
N GLU A 61 8.12 -3.62 -6.39
CA GLU A 61 7.91 -4.61 -7.45
C GLU A 61 7.43 -5.94 -6.87
N ASP A 62 6.46 -6.55 -7.55
CA ASP A 62 6.10 -7.96 -7.37
C ASP A 62 7.13 -8.83 -8.11
N VAL A 63 7.89 -9.59 -7.33
CA VAL A 63 8.98 -10.46 -7.80
C VAL A 63 8.65 -11.94 -7.63
N SER A 64 7.37 -12.27 -7.49
CA SER A 64 6.91 -13.65 -7.22
C SER A 64 7.19 -14.63 -8.37
N LEU A 65 7.28 -14.11 -9.59
CA LEU A 65 7.56 -14.90 -10.79
C LEU A 65 9.02 -14.71 -11.20
N ALA A 66 9.83 -15.77 -11.08
CA ALA A 66 11.25 -15.72 -11.39
C ALA A 66 11.54 -15.53 -12.90
N ASP A 67 10.69 -16.09 -13.76
CA ASP A 67 10.89 -16.13 -15.22
C ASP A 67 10.05 -15.09 -15.98
N ALA A 68 9.52 -14.08 -15.28
CA ALA A 68 8.72 -13.01 -15.87
C ALA A 68 9.24 -11.63 -15.44
N PRO A 69 9.01 -10.58 -16.24
CA PRO A 69 9.25 -9.22 -15.80
C PRO A 69 8.47 -8.91 -14.52
N SER A 70 9.12 -8.31 -13.54
CA SER A 70 8.49 -7.93 -12.27
C SER A 70 7.40 -6.88 -12.50
N LYS A 71 6.26 -7.03 -11.81
CA LYS A 71 5.16 -6.05 -11.91
C LYS A 71 5.47 -4.85 -11.02
N LEU A 72 5.50 -3.65 -11.59
CA LEU A 72 5.63 -2.40 -10.84
C LEU A 72 4.31 -2.06 -10.13
N LEU A 73 4.39 -1.81 -8.82
CA LEU A 73 3.25 -1.44 -7.97
C LEU A 73 3.29 0.03 -7.56
N ALA A 74 4.48 0.52 -7.23
CA ALA A 74 4.68 1.93 -6.88
C ALA A 74 6.07 2.40 -7.35
N LYS A 75 6.16 3.70 -7.61
CA LYS A 75 7.40 4.37 -8.00
C LYS A 75 7.48 5.76 -7.39
N GLN A 76 8.62 6.07 -6.79
CA GLN A 76 8.98 7.41 -6.38
C GLN A 76 10.24 7.84 -7.13
N THR A 77 10.25 9.08 -7.64
CA THR A 77 11.41 9.68 -8.30
C THR A 77 11.63 11.08 -7.74
N PHE A 78 12.87 11.40 -7.38
CA PHE A 78 13.24 12.72 -6.87
C PHE A 78 14.68 13.09 -7.22
N GLU A 79 14.95 14.38 -7.36
CA GLU A 79 16.31 14.91 -7.50
C GLU A 79 16.98 15.04 -6.13
N THR A 80 18.29 14.86 -6.09
CA THR A 80 19.04 14.98 -4.83
C THR A 80 19.15 16.41 -4.33
N GLU A 81 19.09 17.41 -5.21
CA GLU A 81 19.21 18.84 -4.87
C GLU A 81 20.46 19.13 -4.01
N GLY A 82 21.54 18.39 -4.25
CA GLY A 82 22.81 18.50 -3.52
C GLY A 82 22.88 17.70 -2.21
N LYS A 83 21.76 17.10 -1.76
CA LYS A 83 21.77 16.16 -0.63
C LYS A 83 22.66 14.96 -0.95
N GLN A 84 23.31 14.44 0.07
CA GLN A 84 24.20 13.29 -0.04
C GLN A 84 23.61 12.10 0.72
N VAL A 85 24.11 10.91 0.42
CA VAL A 85 23.68 9.68 1.10
C VAL A 85 23.96 9.74 2.61
N PRO A 86 23.09 9.12 3.44
CA PRO A 86 21.87 8.41 3.08
C PRO A 86 20.72 9.36 2.67
N LEU A 87 20.00 9.03 1.58
CA LEU A 87 18.85 9.81 1.10
C LEU A 87 17.55 9.10 1.49
N SER A 88 16.66 9.78 2.20
CA SER A 88 15.37 9.21 2.61
C SER A 88 14.38 9.12 1.46
N PHE A 89 13.50 8.11 1.49
CA PHE A 89 12.38 7.95 0.57
C PHE A 89 11.09 7.54 1.30
N GLU A 90 9.96 7.79 0.65
CA GLU A 90 8.62 7.43 1.12
C GLU A 90 7.79 6.94 -0.08
N LEU A 91 7.56 5.64 -0.13
CA LEU A 91 6.93 4.96 -1.26
C LEU A 91 5.51 4.52 -0.91
N SER A 92 4.53 5.30 -1.34
CA SER A 92 3.11 5.00 -1.14
C SER A 92 2.59 4.01 -2.19
N TYR A 93 1.81 3.02 -1.76
CA TYR A 93 1.25 1.98 -2.62
C TYR A 93 -0.18 1.60 -2.18
N ASP A 94 -0.99 1.08 -3.10
CA ASP A 94 -2.32 0.55 -2.80
C ASP A 94 -2.20 -0.87 -2.20
N SER A 95 -2.64 -1.04 -0.96
CA SER A 95 -2.55 -2.33 -0.28
C SER A 95 -3.51 -3.39 -0.85
N ASN A 96 -4.51 -2.99 -1.63
CA ASN A 96 -5.40 -3.91 -2.35
C ASN A 96 -4.67 -4.66 -3.48
N GLU A 97 -3.53 -4.15 -3.97
CA GLU A 97 -2.71 -4.84 -4.98
C GLU A 97 -1.82 -5.93 -4.39
N ILE A 98 -1.72 -6.00 -3.05
CA ILE A 98 -0.90 -6.97 -2.34
C ILE A 98 -1.63 -8.30 -2.19
N LYS A 99 -0.96 -9.37 -2.57
CA LYS A 99 -1.41 -10.76 -2.44
C LYS A 99 -0.59 -11.44 -1.35
N PRO A 100 -1.21 -12.12 -0.37
CA PRO A 100 -0.49 -12.72 0.75
C PRO A 100 0.58 -13.76 0.38
N ASN A 101 0.40 -14.46 -0.76
CA ASN A 101 1.29 -15.52 -1.24
C ASN A 101 2.30 -15.04 -2.29
N HIS A 102 2.47 -13.72 -2.44
CA HIS A 102 3.43 -13.10 -3.36
C HIS A 102 4.63 -12.56 -2.58
N THR A 103 5.74 -12.34 -3.29
CA THR A 103 6.97 -11.75 -2.76
C THR A 103 7.18 -10.38 -3.38
N TYR A 104 7.43 -9.38 -2.52
CA TYR A 104 7.64 -7.99 -2.94
C TYR A 104 9.05 -7.54 -2.62
N SER A 105 9.64 -6.74 -3.50
CA SER A 105 10.97 -6.16 -3.31
C SER A 105 10.95 -4.67 -3.60
N VAL A 106 11.68 -3.91 -2.79
CA VAL A 106 12.06 -2.54 -3.15
C VAL A 106 13.34 -2.55 -3.96
N ARG A 107 13.40 -1.78 -5.04
CA ARG A 107 14.64 -1.50 -5.78
C ARG A 107 14.91 -0.01 -5.80
N ALA A 108 16.20 0.34 -5.84
CA ALA A 108 16.62 1.73 -5.97
C ALA A 108 17.71 1.86 -7.02
N ARG A 109 17.68 2.98 -7.75
CA ARG A 109 18.74 3.36 -8.68
C ARG A 109 18.96 4.86 -8.66
N ILE A 110 20.19 5.26 -8.98
CA ILE A 110 20.58 6.66 -9.12
C ILE A 110 21.13 6.85 -10.53
N GLU A 111 20.56 7.81 -11.24
CA GLU A 111 20.99 8.25 -12.55
C GLU A 111 21.57 9.67 -12.48
N VAL A 112 22.59 9.94 -13.28
CA VAL A 112 23.19 11.27 -13.45
C VAL A 112 23.26 11.53 -14.94
N ASP A 113 22.68 12.63 -15.40
CA ASP A 113 22.60 12.97 -16.83
C ASP A 113 22.02 11.82 -17.68
N GLY A 114 21.01 11.11 -17.13
CA GLY A 114 20.38 9.95 -17.77
C GLY A 114 21.20 8.67 -17.80
N LYS A 115 22.39 8.64 -17.19
CA LYS A 115 23.25 7.46 -17.08
C LYS A 115 23.11 6.81 -15.72
N LEU A 116 22.90 5.50 -15.69
CA LEU A 116 22.93 4.72 -14.46
C LEU A 116 24.30 4.84 -13.79
N ARG A 117 24.30 5.18 -12.50
CA ARG A 117 25.51 5.31 -11.68
C ARG A 117 25.54 4.37 -10.50
N PHE A 118 24.37 4.16 -9.89
CA PHE A 118 24.22 3.26 -8.74
C PHE A 118 22.91 2.48 -8.85
N ILE A 119 22.91 1.23 -8.40
CA ILE A 119 21.73 0.36 -8.37
C ILE A 119 21.77 -0.59 -7.19
N SER A 120 20.62 -1.00 -6.66
CA SER A 120 20.52 -2.09 -5.68
C SER A 120 20.76 -3.45 -6.36
N ASP A 121 21.67 -4.25 -5.82
CA ASP A 121 22.04 -5.58 -6.35
C ASP A 121 21.54 -6.76 -5.48
N THR A 122 20.92 -6.47 -4.34
CA THR A 122 20.33 -7.46 -3.43
C THR A 122 18.81 -7.40 -3.45
N HIS A 123 18.17 -8.50 -3.08
CA HIS A 123 16.74 -8.52 -2.77
C HIS A 123 16.46 -7.72 -1.49
N ASN A 124 15.53 -6.77 -1.56
CA ASN A 124 15.11 -5.96 -0.41
C ASN A 124 13.62 -6.27 -0.13
N GLY A 125 13.38 -7.41 0.51
CA GLY A 125 12.04 -7.93 0.78
C GLY A 125 11.22 -7.03 1.70
N VAL A 126 9.94 -6.87 1.38
CA VAL A 126 9.00 -6.00 2.10
C VAL A 126 7.58 -6.58 2.08
N VAL A 127 6.72 -6.07 2.97
CA VAL A 127 5.28 -6.32 3.06
C VAL A 127 4.90 -7.76 3.46
N THR A 128 5.34 -8.76 2.69
CA THR A 128 5.02 -10.19 2.87
C THR A 128 6.24 -11.03 3.24
N ASP A 129 7.39 -10.41 3.49
CA ASP A 129 8.54 -11.06 4.09
C ASP A 129 8.22 -11.48 5.55
N GLU A 130 9.06 -12.37 6.12
CA GLU A 130 8.84 -12.91 7.46
C GLU A 130 8.71 -11.83 8.55
N ALA A 131 9.41 -10.70 8.37
CA ALA A 131 9.39 -9.57 9.30
C ALA A 131 8.31 -8.54 9.00
N GLN A 132 7.54 -8.71 7.91
CA GLN A 132 6.56 -7.75 7.41
C GLN A 132 7.14 -6.33 7.32
N THR A 133 8.28 -6.21 6.65
CA THR A 133 9.10 -5.01 6.60
C THR A 133 8.38 -3.88 5.86
N HIS A 134 8.28 -2.71 6.50
CA HIS A 134 7.77 -1.45 5.90
C HIS A 134 8.78 -0.29 6.03
N GLN A 135 9.94 -0.56 6.62
CA GLN A 135 11.04 0.40 6.73
C GLN A 135 12.37 -0.31 6.49
N LEU A 136 13.20 0.20 5.58
CA LEU A 136 14.48 -0.44 5.25
C LEU A 136 15.55 0.53 4.72
N ASP A 137 16.80 0.18 4.99
CA ASP A 137 17.95 0.87 4.39
C ASP A 137 18.47 0.05 3.20
N ILE A 138 18.47 0.67 2.03
CA ILE A 138 18.88 0.04 0.77
C ILE A 138 20.32 0.44 0.48
N ARG A 139 21.18 -0.57 0.30
CA ARG A 139 22.56 -0.37 -0.12
C ARG A 139 22.67 -0.56 -1.64
N LEU A 140 23.22 0.44 -2.31
CA LEU A 140 23.47 0.45 -3.74
C LEU A 140 24.94 0.12 -4.02
N VAL A 141 25.20 -0.31 -5.25
CA VAL A 141 26.53 -0.53 -5.79
C VAL A 141 26.75 0.33 -7.02
N GLY A 142 27.97 0.84 -7.20
CA GLY A 142 28.35 1.60 -8.38
C GLY A 142 28.35 0.75 -9.66
N THR A 143 27.83 1.30 -10.74
CA THR A 143 27.93 0.71 -12.09
C THR A 143 29.17 1.26 -12.79
N ARG A 144 29.85 0.41 -13.58
CA ARG A 144 31.05 0.80 -14.35
C ARG A 144 30.71 1.63 -15.57
#